data_AF-A0A3L7WW78-F1
#
_entry.id   AF-A0A3L7WW78-F1
#
_cell.length_a   1.000
_cell.length_b   1.000
_cell.length_c   1.000
_cell.angle_alpha   90.00
_cell.angle_beta   90.00
_cell.angle_gamma   90.00
#
_symmetry.space_group_name_H-M   'P 1'
#
loop_
_entity.id
_entity.type
_entity.pdbx_description
1 polymer ?
#
loop_
_entity_poly.entity_id
_entity_poly.type
_entity_poly.pdbx_seq_one_letter_code
_entity_poly.pdbx_strand_id
1 'polypeptide(L)'
;MGAPENVPSSDAGYFFSAEVGSTRTWTAGALAFLPSQNPLTGELVSNSSQMLIALVAPPAEATAQLGFFGEVVEGIDVLNSLVNGDTIVEVRVVVE
;
A
#
# COMPACT_ATOMS: atom_id res chain seq x y z
N MET A 1 -6.76 -5.40 -4.67
CA MET A 1 -6.26 -4.00 -4.62
C MET A 1 -7.25 -3.16 -3.83
N GLY A 2 -6.80 -2.09 -3.15
CA GLY A 2 -7.67 -1.14 -2.43
C GLY A 2 -8.50 -0.23 -3.35
N ALA A 3 -9.22 -0.84 -4.29
CA ALA A 3 -9.98 -0.17 -5.35
C ALA A 3 -11.46 -0.63 -5.26
N PRO A 4 -12.41 0.28 -4.97
CA PRO A 4 -13.83 -0.05 -4.98
C PRO A 4 -14.25 -0.73 -6.29
N GLU A 5 -15.03 -1.81 -6.20
CA GLU A 5 -15.55 -2.59 -7.34
C GLU A 5 -14.46 -3.11 -8.31
N ASN A 6 -13.21 -3.22 -7.84
CA ASN A 6 -12.06 -3.59 -8.65
C ASN A 6 -11.79 -2.63 -9.83
N VAL A 7 -12.13 -1.35 -9.66
CA VAL A 7 -11.87 -0.28 -10.63
C VAL A 7 -10.66 0.53 -10.18
N PRO A 8 -9.46 0.34 -10.78
CA PRO A 8 -8.22 1.01 -10.33
C PRO A 8 -8.24 2.54 -10.46
N SER A 9 -9.18 3.08 -11.24
CA SER A 9 -9.36 4.51 -11.42
C SER A 9 -10.36 5.13 -10.44
N SER A 10 -10.95 4.35 -9.55
CA SER A 10 -11.89 4.86 -8.55
C SER A 10 -11.21 5.85 -7.62
N ASP A 11 -11.82 7.01 -7.47
CA ASP A 11 -11.35 8.09 -6.60
C ASP A 11 -11.93 7.92 -5.19
N ALA A 12 -11.05 7.91 -4.19
CA ALA A 12 -11.44 7.86 -2.78
C ALA A 12 -11.97 9.22 -2.26
N GLY A 13 -11.86 10.28 -3.06
CA GLY A 13 -12.24 11.65 -2.72
C GLY A 13 -11.12 12.43 -2.01
N TYR A 14 -9.91 11.87 -1.93
CA TYR A 14 -8.76 12.52 -1.33
C TYR A 14 -7.45 12.08 -1.99
N PHE A 15 -6.51 13.02 -2.00
CA PHE A 15 -5.12 12.83 -2.43
C PHE A 15 -4.20 13.50 -1.42
N PHE A 16 -3.03 12.92 -1.23
CA PHE A 16 -1.97 13.48 -0.39
C PHE A 16 -0.60 13.21 -1.00
N SER A 17 0.40 13.98 -0.61
CA SER A 17 1.76 13.85 -1.13
C SER A 17 2.36 12.48 -0.79
N ALA A 18 3.16 11.95 -1.70
CA ALA A 18 3.88 10.71 -1.45
C ALA A 18 5.00 10.94 -0.41
N GLU A 19 4.92 10.26 0.72
CA GLU A 19 5.94 10.30 1.77
C GLU A 19 6.92 9.13 1.57
N VAL A 20 8.09 9.40 1.01
CA VAL A 20 9.12 8.39 0.72
C VAL A 20 10.42 8.64 1.48
N GLY A 21 11.35 7.69 1.43
CA GLY A 21 12.67 7.80 2.04
C GLY A 21 12.71 7.34 3.49
N SER A 22 11.80 6.46 3.90
CA SER A 22 11.86 5.85 5.23
C SER A 22 13.20 5.15 5.46
N THR A 23 13.84 5.42 6.60
CA THR A 23 15.09 4.77 7.03
C THR A 23 14.84 3.49 7.82
N ARG A 24 13.57 3.14 8.08
CA ARG A 24 13.19 1.90 8.75
C ARG A 24 13.43 0.72 7.81
N THR A 25 14.02 -0.35 8.34
CA THR A 25 14.04 -1.66 7.67
C THR A 25 12.67 -2.32 7.82
N TRP A 26 11.98 -2.51 6.69
CA TRP A 26 10.66 -3.13 6.63
C TRP A 26 10.76 -4.65 6.48
N THR A 27 9.78 -5.38 7.00
CA THR A 27 9.71 -6.85 6.87
C THR A 27 8.50 -7.29 6.05
N ALA A 28 8.29 -8.60 5.91
CA ALA A 28 7.07 -9.11 5.30
C ALA A 28 5.85 -8.65 6.11
N GLY A 29 4.76 -8.32 5.42
CA GLY A 29 3.58 -7.69 6.02
C GLY A 29 3.65 -6.16 6.11
N ALA A 30 4.72 -5.53 5.62
CA ALA A 30 4.77 -4.07 5.51
C ALA A 30 3.67 -3.53 4.58
N LEU A 31 3.03 -2.44 5.01
CA LEU A 31 1.97 -1.76 4.30
C LEU A 31 2.50 -0.48 3.65
N ALA A 32 2.21 -0.29 2.37
CA ALA A 32 2.57 0.92 1.63
C ALA A 32 1.40 1.41 0.78
N PHE A 33 1.35 2.72 0.52
CA PHE A 33 0.46 3.26 -0.51
C PHE A 33 1.02 2.95 -1.90
N LEU A 34 0.12 2.75 -2.86
CA LEU A 34 0.46 2.71 -4.28
C LEU A 34 0.35 4.14 -4.85
N PRO A 35 1.47 4.82 -5.15
CA PRO A 35 1.44 6.19 -5.63
C PRO A 35 0.98 6.27 -7.09
N SER A 36 0.27 7.35 -7.41
CA SER A 36 0.16 7.84 -8.77
C SER A 36 1.50 8.42 -9.22
N GLN A 37 1.87 8.13 -10.46
CA GLN A 37 3.09 8.64 -11.09
C GLN A 37 2.74 9.51 -12.28
N ASN A 38 3.52 10.56 -12.50
CA ASN A 38 3.45 11.32 -13.72
C ASN A 38 3.90 10.42 -14.87
N PRO A 39 3.05 10.14 -15.87
CA PRO A 39 3.39 9.18 -16.93
C PRO A 39 4.53 9.65 -17.84
N LEU A 40 4.87 10.94 -17.83
CA LEU A 40 5.93 11.51 -18.66
C LEU A 40 7.28 11.56 -17.94
N THR A 41 7.29 11.82 -16.62
CA THR A 41 8.53 12.00 -15.84
C THR A 41 8.83 10.83 -14.92
N GLY A 42 7.85 9.97 -14.64
CA GLY A 42 7.93 8.90 -13.63
C GLY A 42 7.94 9.41 -12.19
N GLU A 43 7.83 10.73 -11.99
CA GLU A 43 7.84 11.33 -10.65
C GLU A 43 6.57 10.94 -9.89
N LEU A 44 6.73 10.69 -8.59
CA LEU A 44 5.62 10.43 -7.68
C LEU A 44 4.78 11.70 -7.54
N VAL A 45 3.47 11.58 -7.77
CA VAL A 45 2.54 12.72 -7.73
C VAL A 45 1.78 12.73 -6.42
N SER A 46 1.06 11.64 -6.12
CA SER A 46 0.16 11.56 -4.98
C SER A 46 -0.13 10.13 -4.58
N ASN A 47 -0.59 9.94 -3.35
CA ASN A 47 -1.22 8.72 -2.87
C ASN A 47 -2.73 8.92 -2.73
N SER A 48 -3.46 7.80 -2.63
CA SER A 48 -4.90 7.75 -2.31
C SER A 48 -5.21 6.46 -1.53
N SER A 49 -6.33 5.78 -1.79
CA SER A 49 -6.76 4.60 -1.02
C SER A 49 -6.08 3.28 -1.40
N GLN A 50 -5.34 3.22 -2.51
CA GLN A 50 -4.72 1.99 -2.96
C GLN A 50 -3.48 1.66 -2.14
N MET A 51 -3.43 0.43 -1.64
CA MET A 51 -2.37 -0.06 -0.76
C MET A 51 -1.78 -1.37 -1.28
N LEU A 52 -0.53 -1.60 -0.92
CA LEU A 52 0.24 -2.82 -1.11
C LEU A 52 0.53 -3.44 0.26
N ILE A 53 0.56 -4.78 0.29
CA ILE A 53 1.06 -5.55 1.43
C ILE A 53 2.24 -6.38 0.94
N ALA A 54 3.39 -6.24 1.60
CA ALA A 54 4.61 -6.92 1.19
C ALA A 54 4.56 -8.42 1.54
N LEU A 55 4.65 -9.31 0.54
CA LEU A 55 4.71 -10.76 0.78
C LEU A 55 6.09 -11.23 1.30
N VAL A 56 7.13 -10.43 1.03
CA VAL A 56 8.51 -10.64 1.47
C VAL A 56 9.07 -9.31 1.97
N ALA A 57 10.20 -9.33 2.69
CA ALA A 57 10.87 -8.10 3.09
C ALA A 57 11.16 -7.22 1.87
N PRO A 58 10.67 -5.96 1.84
CA PRO A 58 10.95 -5.05 0.74
C PRO A 58 12.46 -4.77 0.64
N PRO A 59 13.02 -4.68 -0.59
CA PRO A 59 14.38 -4.21 -0.76
C PRO A 59 14.51 -2.74 -0.30
N ALA A 60 15.70 -2.34 0.13
CA ALA A 60 15.91 -1.00 0.70
C ALA A 60 15.55 0.12 -0.30
N GLU A 61 15.75 -0.12 -1.59
CA GLU A 61 15.43 0.81 -2.68
C GLU A 61 13.93 1.08 -2.81
N ALA A 62 13.07 0.18 -2.33
CA ALA A 62 11.62 0.36 -2.38
C ALA A 62 11.16 1.57 -1.54
N THR A 63 11.89 1.94 -0.48
CA THR A 63 11.53 3.10 0.34
C THR A 63 11.70 4.42 -0.41
N ALA A 64 12.50 4.47 -1.48
CA ALA A 64 12.62 5.65 -2.33
C ALA A 64 11.39 5.88 -3.22
N GLN A 65 10.54 4.86 -3.39
CA GLN A 65 9.40 4.88 -4.31
C GLN A 65 8.05 4.68 -3.62
N LEU A 66 8.03 4.10 -2.42
CA LEU A 66 6.81 3.74 -1.71
C LEU A 66 6.78 4.36 -0.32
N GLY A 67 5.62 4.92 0.03
CA GLY A 67 5.35 5.41 1.37
C GLY A 67 4.81 4.30 2.26
N PHE A 68 5.72 3.68 3.01
CA PHE A 68 5.39 2.68 4.02
C PHE A 68 4.86 3.35 5.29
N PHE A 69 3.73 2.87 5.79
CA PHE A 69 3.02 3.51 6.91
C PHE A 69 2.60 2.54 8.03
N GLY A 70 2.71 1.23 7.81
CA GLY A 70 2.27 0.24 8.79
C GLY A 70 2.86 -1.14 8.53
N GLU A 71 2.56 -2.07 9.45
CA GLU A 71 3.05 -3.45 9.40
C GLU A 71 1.98 -4.37 10.00
N VAL A 72 1.74 -5.50 9.34
CA VAL A 72 0.84 -6.54 9.85
C VAL A 72 1.50 -7.20 11.07
N VAL A 73 0.85 -7.11 12.23
CA VAL A 73 1.34 -7.71 13.48
C VAL A 73 0.76 -9.10 13.76
N GLU A 74 -0.42 -9.40 13.20
CA GLU A 74 -1.12 -10.69 13.35
C GLU A 74 -1.81 -11.08 12.03
N GLY A 75 -1.93 -12.40 11.77
CA GLY A 75 -2.60 -12.93 10.57
C GLY A 75 -1.77 -12.85 9.27
N ILE A 76 -0.45 -12.71 9.36
CA ILE A 76 0.45 -12.65 8.19
C ILE A 76 0.39 -13.91 7.32
N ASP A 77 0.07 -15.06 7.92
CA ASP A 77 -0.10 -16.34 7.25
C ASP A 77 -1.23 -16.33 6.22
N VAL A 78 -2.26 -15.49 6.43
CA VAL A 78 -3.37 -15.30 5.47
C VAL A 78 -2.86 -14.80 4.13
N LEU A 79 -1.79 -13.98 4.10
CA LEU A 79 -1.23 -13.42 2.87
C LEU A 79 -0.81 -14.49 1.86
N ASN A 80 -0.35 -15.66 2.34
CA ASN A 80 0.07 -16.76 1.47
C ASN A 80 -1.09 -17.54 0.87
N SER A 81 -2.30 -17.38 1.43
CA SER A 81 -3.53 -18.01 0.93
C SER A 81 -4.37 -17.12 0.03
N LEU A 82 -4.01 -15.84 -0.09
CA LEU A 82 -4.78 -14.89 -0.89
C LEU A 82 -4.78 -15.28 -2.37
N VAL A 83 -5.96 -15.30 -2.97
CA VAL A 83 -6.17 -15.55 -4.40
C VAL A 83 -6.74 -14.32 -5.09
N ASN A 84 -6.57 -14.28 -6.42
CA ASN A 84 -7.20 -13.24 -7.22
C ASN A 84 -8.73 -13.36 -7.09
N GLY A 85 -9.40 -12.26 -6.72
CA GLY A 85 -10.83 -12.22 -6.44
C GLY A 85 -11.19 -12.15 -4.95
N ASP A 86 -10.22 -12.37 -4.05
CA ASP A 86 -10.46 -12.15 -2.63
C ASP A 86 -10.86 -10.70 -2.37
N THR A 87 -11.93 -10.56 -1.58
CA THR A 87 -12.58 -9.27 -1.31
C THR A 87 -12.48 -8.93 0.16
N ILE A 88 -12.07 -7.69 0.44
CA ILE A 88 -12.07 -7.15 1.80
C ILE A 88 -13.53 -6.88 2.20
N VAL A 89 -13.98 -7.50 3.29
CA VAL A 89 -15.35 -7.31 3.81
C VAL A 89 -15.45 -6.10 4.73
N GLU A 90 -14.43 -5.87 5.57
CA GLU A 90 -14.39 -4.76 6.52
C GLU A 90 -12.95 -4.30 6.74
N VAL A 91 -12.76 -2.97 6.83
CA VAL A 91 -11.56 -2.36 7.40
C VAL A 91 -12.02 -1.44 8.52
N ARG A 92 -11.48 -1.65 9.72
CA ARG A 92 -11.79 -0.84 10.89
C ARG A 92 -10.50 -0.29 11.47
N VAL A 93 -10.47 1.03 11.67
CA VAL A 93 -9.41 1.72 12.39
C VAL A 93 -9.97 2.16 13.73
N VAL A 94 -9.29 1.80 14.81
CA VAL A 94 -9.59 2.25 16.17
C VAL A 94 -8.42 3.11 16.65
N VAL A 95 -8.73 4.17 17.39
CA VAL A 95 -7.71 4.96 18.07
C VAL A 95 -7.54 4.34 19.45
N GLU A 96 -6.34 3.88 19.75
CA GLU A 96 -5.94 3.46 21.10
C GLU A 96 -5.63 4.66 22.00
#